data_AF-A0A8W8NY41-F1
#
_entry.id   AF-A0A8W8NY41-F1
#
_cell.length_a   1.000
_cell.length_b   1.000
_cell.length_c   1.000
_cell.angle_alpha   90.00
_cell.angle_beta   90.00
_cell.angle_gamma   90.00
#
_symmetry.space_group_name_H-M   'P 1'
#
loop_
_entity.id
_entity.type
_entity.pdbx_description
1 polymer ?
#
loop_
_entity_poly.entity_id
_entity_poly.type
_entity_poly.pdbx_seq_one_letter_code
_entity_poly.pdbx_strand_id
1 'polypeptide(L)'
;MITSFDKYSIMDCVEDCLRTTRCRSINYYQGAHFCQTNFENRTTVPELYIAKPGWIYTDIEDWDKKIAGACSRSSCRINEKCIPQPFDQFTCVISDCGVPKGDSYSMEHVREWDAIGISRGIHITCADKHNQLGSERFVCRSNGTWRADLSCPEKYNECDGNWMSYKGHYYILNQTKLSQPDAMSECKKCDSFLVEIDDEGENKWIEEHLLKDRGVPQNGFVMHAMHCWISMAEYSSNMALMNVRHEQRAF
;
A
#
# COMPACT_ATOMS: atom_id res chain seq x y z
N MET A 1 47.26 20.34 26.49
CA MET A 1 46.83 19.96 25.13
C MET A 1 45.49 19.24 25.31
N ILE A 2 44.37 19.94 25.17
CA ILE A 2 43.03 19.33 25.33
C ILE A 2 42.49 19.12 23.92
N THR A 3 42.59 17.89 23.43
CA THR A 3 41.84 17.43 22.27
C THR A 3 40.39 17.25 22.70
N SER A 4 39.59 18.33 22.62
CA SER A 4 38.13 18.22 22.64
C SER A 4 37.74 17.50 21.37
N PHE A 5 37.44 16.21 21.46
CA PHE A 5 36.67 15.56 20.41
C PHE A 5 35.29 16.21 20.46
N ASP A 6 34.96 17.00 19.45
CA ASP A 6 33.65 17.65 19.30
C ASP A 6 32.56 16.58 19.31
N LYS A 7 31.96 16.36 20.49
CA LYS A 7 30.89 15.39 20.65
C LYS A 7 29.58 16.07 20.29
N TYR A 8 28.81 15.47 19.40
CA TYR A 8 27.49 15.94 18.99
C TYR A 8 26.57 16.07 20.22
N SER A 9 26.32 17.30 20.63
CA SER A 9 25.58 17.62 21.84
C SER A 9 24.07 17.59 21.61
N ILE A 10 23.29 17.65 22.68
CA ILE A 10 21.84 17.85 22.57
C ILE A 10 21.51 19.18 21.87
N MET A 11 22.33 20.22 22.07
CA MET A 11 22.14 21.51 21.40
C MET A 11 22.33 21.39 19.90
N ASP A 12 23.33 20.63 19.45
CA ASP A 12 23.53 20.37 18.02
C ASP A 12 22.34 19.62 17.42
N CYS A 13 21.77 18.67 18.17
CA CYS A 13 20.57 17.94 17.78
C CYS A 13 19.34 18.86 17.63
N VAL A 14 19.14 19.77 18.59
CA VAL A 14 18.08 20.79 18.57
C VAL A 14 18.27 21.73 17.39
N GLU A 15 19.48 22.23 17.19
CA GLU A 15 19.82 23.13 16.08
C GLU A 15 19.57 22.46 14.72
N ASP A 16 19.94 21.19 14.57
CA ASP A 16 19.71 20.41 13.36
C ASP A 16 18.22 20.20 13.07
N CYS A 17 17.44 19.90 14.11
CA CYS A 17 16.00 19.77 14.04
C CYS A 17 15.33 21.10 13.68
N LEU A 18 15.68 22.21 14.34
CA LEU A 18 15.15 23.54 14.02
C LEU A 18 15.42 23.98 12.58
N ARG A 19 16.51 23.48 11.97
CA ARG A 19 16.85 23.74 10.57
C ARG A 19 16.13 22.83 9.57
N THR A 20 15.55 21.73 10.03
CA THR A 20 14.89 20.72 9.20
C THR A 20 13.38 20.94 9.22
N THR A 21 12.80 21.30 8.09
CA THR A 21 11.40 21.78 8.02
C THR A 21 10.34 20.82 8.56
N ARG A 22 10.57 19.51 8.45
CA ARG A 22 9.66 18.48 8.97
C ARG A 22 9.85 18.16 10.45
N CYS A 23 10.96 18.56 11.07
CA CYS A 23 11.28 18.14 12.42
C CYS A 23 10.37 18.81 13.47
N ARG A 24 9.83 18.00 14.38
CA ARG A 24 8.89 18.36 15.45
C ARG A 24 9.38 18.00 16.84
N SER A 25 10.17 16.95 17.00
CA SER A 25 10.80 16.58 18.28
C SER A 25 12.13 15.89 18.06
N ILE A 26 12.88 15.65 19.13
CA ILE A 26 14.13 14.88 19.09
C ILE A 26 14.18 13.86 20.23
N ASN A 27 14.90 12.77 19.98
CA ASN A 27 15.37 11.81 20.97
C ASN A 27 16.91 11.86 21.00
N TYR A 28 17.48 12.30 22.11
CA TYR A 28 18.93 12.38 22.30
C TYR A 28 19.41 11.35 23.31
N TYR A 29 20.31 10.45 22.90
CA TYR A 29 20.93 9.48 23.79
C TYR A 29 22.28 9.97 24.30
N GLN A 30 22.36 10.26 25.60
CA GLN A 30 23.53 10.87 26.23
C GLN A 30 24.75 9.95 26.19
N GLY A 31 24.56 8.64 26.34
CA GLY A 31 25.65 7.68 26.44
C GLY A 31 26.48 7.53 25.15
N ALA A 32 25.87 7.75 23.99
CA ALA A 32 26.54 7.63 22.69
C ALA A 32 26.57 8.94 21.87
N HIS A 33 26.08 10.06 22.44
CA HIS A 33 25.94 11.32 21.72
C HIS A 33 25.12 11.17 20.43
N PHE A 34 24.07 10.36 20.49
CA PHE A 34 23.27 9.98 19.32
C PHE A 34 21.99 10.80 19.29
N CYS A 35 21.71 11.41 18.14
CA CYS A 35 20.53 12.22 17.88
C CYS A 35 19.62 11.51 16.89
N GLN A 36 18.36 11.39 17.27
CA GLN A 36 17.28 10.98 16.39
C GLN A 36 16.29 12.14 16.29
N THR A 37 16.15 12.68 15.08
CA THR A 37 15.14 13.67 14.76
C THR A 37 13.80 12.99 14.51
N ASN A 38 12.74 13.68 14.94
CA ASN A 38 11.38 13.22 14.78
C ASN A 38 10.52 14.29 14.07
N PHE A 39 9.46 13.90 13.39
CA PHE A 39 8.46 14.64 12.63
C PHE A 39 7.07 14.63 13.27
N GLU A 40 6.96 13.94 14.40
CA GLU A 40 5.82 13.89 15.29
C GLU A 40 6.25 14.43 16.66
N ASN A 41 5.29 14.78 17.49
CA ASN A 41 5.50 15.32 18.83
C ASN A 41 4.71 14.50 19.87
N ARG A 42 4.88 14.84 21.15
CA ARG A 42 4.22 14.08 22.24
C ARG A 42 2.69 14.18 22.19
N THR A 43 2.15 15.20 21.52
CA THR A 43 0.71 15.40 21.37
C THR A 43 0.13 14.55 20.25
N THR A 44 0.86 14.33 19.16
CA THR A 44 0.40 13.48 18.06
C THR A 44 0.64 11.99 18.31
N VAL A 45 1.79 11.63 18.91
CA VAL A 45 2.14 10.22 19.18
C VAL A 45 2.72 10.06 20.60
N PRO A 46 1.86 10.02 21.64
CA PRO A 46 2.29 9.91 23.04
C PRO A 46 3.10 8.64 23.35
N GLU A 47 2.87 7.57 22.59
CA GLU A 47 3.54 6.27 22.78
C GLU A 47 5.05 6.32 22.49
N LEU A 48 5.52 7.33 21.74
CA LEU A 48 6.95 7.55 21.52
C LEU A 48 7.62 8.25 22.71
N TYR A 49 6.84 8.77 23.67
CA TYR A 49 7.31 9.36 24.92
C TYR A 49 7.46 8.29 26.01
N ILE A 50 8.41 7.37 25.81
CA ILE A 50 8.81 6.43 26.86
C ILE A 50 10.08 6.96 27.50
N ALA A 51 10.00 7.36 28.77
CA ALA A 51 11.17 7.71 29.56
C ALA A 51 12.10 6.48 29.64
N LYS A 52 13.16 6.50 28.83
CA LYS A 52 14.19 5.46 28.81
C LYS A 52 15.45 6.01 29.48
N PRO A 53 16.11 5.25 30.36
CA PRO A 53 17.35 5.69 30.99
C PRO A 53 18.39 6.14 29.94
N GLY A 54 18.96 7.33 30.15
CA GLY A 54 19.97 7.92 29.27
C GLY A 54 19.43 8.57 27.98
N TRP A 55 18.12 8.52 27.72
CA TRP A 55 17.47 9.23 26.62
C TRP A 55 16.81 10.51 27.12
N ILE A 56 16.97 11.58 26.35
CA ILE A 56 16.30 12.86 26.54
C ILE A 56 15.37 13.09 25.35
N TYR A 57 14.09 13.24 25.64
CA TYR A 57 13.09 13.64 24.66
C TYR A 57 12.77 15.13 24.82
N THR A 58 12.55 15.83 23.71
CA THR A 58 11.98 17.19 23.75
C THR A 58 11.24 17.52 22.46
N ASP A 59 10.14 18.27 22.58
CA ASP A 59 9.50 18.91 21.44
C ASP A 59 10.34 20.10 21.00
N ILE A 60 10.33 20.39 19.70
CA ILE A 60 11.11 21.51 19.17
C ILE A 60 10.46 22.86 19.45
N GLU A 61 9.14 22.87 19.71
CA GLU A 61 8.38 24.06 20.06
C GLU A 61 8.76 24.62 21.44
N ASP A 62 9.34 23.78 22.30
CA ASP A 62 9.84 24.19 23.62
C ASP A 62 11.17 24.99 23.53
N TRP A 63 11.80 25.08 22.35
CA TRP A 63 13.10 25.73 22.14
C TRP A 63 12.99 27.07 21.41
N ASP A 64 13.90 28.00 21.73
CA ASP A 64 13.99 29.29 21.02
C ASP A 64 14.47 29.08 19.57
N LYS A 65 13.62 29.46 18.61
CA LYS A 65 13.93 29.39 17.17
C LYS A 65 15.20 30.16 16.79
N LYS A 66 15.64 31.14 17.60
CA LYS A 66 16.89 31.89 17.39
C LYS A 66 18.13 31.00 17.43
N ILE A 67 18.07 29.82 18.05
CA ILE A 67 19.17 28.82 18.03
C ILE A 67 19.54 28.48 16.57
N ALA A 68 18.59 28.49 15.64
CA ALA A 68 18.87 28.22 14.23
C ALA A 68 19.63 29.35 13.50
N GLY A 69 19.84 30.51 14.14
CA GLY A 69 20.54 31.66 13.53
C GLY A 69 19.79 32.21 12.32
N ALA A 70 20.49 32.38 11.19
CA ALA A 70 19.91 32.82 9.91
C ALA A 70 18.69 31.96 9.49
N CYS A 71 18.71 30.67 9.82
CA CYS A 71 17.65 29.73 9.49
C CYS A 71 16.35 29.92 10.30
N SER A 72 16.38 30.71 11.38
CA SER A 72 15.18 31.07 12.15
C SER A 72 14.14 31.83 11.30
N ARG A 73 14.61 32.50 10.23
CA ARG A 73 13.80 33.24 9.26
C ARG A 73 13.69 32.52 7.91
N SER A 74 14.05 31.24 7.86
CA SER A 74 14.03 30.49 6.61
C SER A 74 12.61 30.31 6.07
N SER A 75 12.50 30.36 4.74
CA SER A 75 11.28 30.05 3.99
C SER A 75 11.44 28.75 3.19
N CYS A 76 12.25 27.82 3.70
CA CYS A 76 12.52 26.55 3.04
C CYS A 76 11.22 25.74 2.90
N ARG A 77 11.11 25.00 1.80
CA ARG A 77 9.95 24.16 1.51
C ARG A 77 9.95 22.93 2.40
N ILE A 78 8.79 22.29 2.49
CA ILE A 78 8.70 20.96 3.08
C ILE A 78 9.70 20.01 2.39
N ASN A 79 10.38 19.15 3.15
CA ASN A 79 11.49 18.27 2.72
C ASN A 79 12.82 18.98 2.46
N GLU A 80 12.93 20.27 2.78
CA GLU A 80 14.20 20.97 2.74
C GLU A 80 14.75 21.18 4.15
N LYS A 81 16.08 21.33 4.20
CA LYS A 81 16.84 21.75 5.36
C LYS A 81 17.55 23.05 5.05
N CYS A 82 17.48 23.96 6.00
CA CYS A 82 18.16 25.22 5.94
C CYS A 82 19.63 25.05 6.34
N ILE A 83 20.53 25.54 5.48
CA ILE A 83 21.97 25.59 5.72
C ILE A 83 22.36 27.06 5.92
N PRO A 84 22.81 27.46 7.13
CA PRO A 84 23.25 28.82 7.36
C PRO A 84 24.48 29.14 6.51
N GLN A 85 24.54 30.38 6.04
CA GLN A 85 25.65 30.93 5.27
C GLN A 85 26.26 32.14 6.02
N PRO A 86 27.46 32.59 5.64
CA PRO A 86 28.03 33.82 6.19
C PRO A 86 27.09 35.03 6.05
N PHE A 87 27.27 36.02 6.91
CA PHE A 87 26.50 37.28 6.89
C PHE A 87 24.99 37.11 7.05
N ASP A 88 24.55 36.19 7.91
CA ASP A 88 23.14 35.99 8.25
C ASP A 88 22.27 35.58 7.05
N GLN A 89 22.90 34.97 6.04
CA GLN A 89 22.25 34.39 4.88
C GLN A 89 21.96 32.90 5.09
N PHE A 90 21.12 32.31 4.23
CA PHE A 90 20.86 30.88 4.25
C PHE A 90 20.58 30.33 2.86
N THR A 91 20.78 29.02 2.70
CA THR A 91 20.34 28.27 1.51
C THR A 91 19.45 27.11 1.95
N CYS A 92 18.51 26.73 1.10
CA CYS A 92 17.66 25.57 1.32
C CYS A 92 18.16 24.43 0.43
N VAL A 93 18.38 23.26 1.04
CA VAL A 93 18.80 22.05 0.33
C VAL A 93 17.80 20.94 0.62
N ILE A 94 17.59 20.05 -0.35
CA ILE A 94 16.72 18.89 -0.16
C ILE A 94 17.29 18.00 0.95
N SER A 95 16.49 17.73 1.98
CA SER A 95 16.85 16.85 3.10
C SER A 95 16.32 15.44 2.95
N ASP A 96 15.16 15.29 2.31
CA ASP A 96 14.46 14.02 2.18
C ASP A 96 13.54 14.01 0.95
N CYS A 97 12.95 12.85 0.66
CA CYS A 97 12.02 12.67 -0.45
C CYS A 97 10.56 12.77 -0.01
N GLY A 98 10.30 13.05 1.27
CA GLY A 98 8.99 12.94 1.90
C GLY A 98 8.42 11.52 1.88
N VAL A 99 7.21 11.37 2.39
CA VAL A 99 6.49 10.09 2.38
C VAL A 99 5.88 9.87 0.98
N PRO A 100 6.13 8.72 0.31
CA PRO A 100 5.48 8.40 -0.96
C PRO A 100 3.95 8.48 -0.84
N LYS A 101 3.29 9.02 -1.87
CA LYS A 101 1.83 9.10 -1.94
C LYS A 101 1.36 8.28 -3.13
N GLY A 102 0.43 7.35 -2.90
CA GLY A 102 -0.22 6.57 -3.94
C GLY A 102 -1.14 5.50 -3.36
N ASP A 103 -2.29 5.29 -3.99
CA ASP A 103 -3.33 4.36 -3.51
C ASP A 103 -2.96 2.88 -3.69
N SER A 104 -1.95 2.60 -4.53
CA SER A 104 -1.49 1.25 -4.85
C SER A 104 -0.50 0.68 -3.82
N TYR A 105 -0.05 1.48 -2.86
CA TYR A 105 0.95 1.12 -1.86
C TYR A 105 0.33 1.06 -0.45
N SER A 106 0.81 0.14 0.37
CA SER A 106 0.50 0.11 1.80
C SER A 106 1.57 0.87 2.59
N MET A 107 1.12 1.78 3.45
CA MET A 107 1.97 2.56 4.36
C MET A 107 1.93 2.02 5.79
N GLU A 108 1.23 0.92 6.04
CA GLU A 108 1.04 0.35 7.39
C GLU A 108 2.35 0.04 8.11
N HIS A 109 3.35 -0.42 7.36
CA HIS A 109 4.66 -0.80 7.91
C HIS A 109 5.72 0.31 7.78
N VAL A 110 5.39 1.42 7.12
CA VAL A 110 6.31 2.53 6.91
C VAL A 110 6.16 3.51 8.06
N ARG A 111 7.22 3.68 8.85
CA ARG A 111 7.24 4.74 9.85
C ARG A 111 7.73 6.03 9.21
N GLU A 112 7.27 7.17 9.71
CA GLU A 112 7.73 8.47 9.20
C GLU A 112 9.26 8.63 9.31
N TRP A 113 9.88 7.98 10.31
CA TRP A 113 11.33 7.91 10.52
C TRP A 113 12.10 7.20 9.39
N ASP A 114 11.44 6.28 8.69
CA ASP A 114 12.08 5.48 7.65
C ASP A 114 12.34 6.35 6.41
N ALA A 115 11.45 7.32 6.13
CA ALA A 115 11.55 8.24 4.99
C ALA A 115 12.59 9.37 5.16
N ILE A 116 13.42 9.31 6.20
CA ILE A 116 14.33 10.39 6.58
C ILE A 116 15.66 10.28 5.87
N GLY A 117 15.93 11.22 4.97
CA GLY A 117 17.28 11.48 4.49
C GLY A 117 17.53 11.00 3.07
N ILE A 118 18.29 11.83 2.34
CA ILE A 118 18.89 11.44 1.07
C ILE A 118 19.68 10.12 1.24
N SER A 119 19.58 9.24 0.24
CA SER A 119 20.21 7.92 0.19
C SER A 119 19.70 6.90 1.22
N ARG A 120 18.71 7.25 2.05
CA ARG A 120 18.01 6.26 2.88
C ARG A 120 17.00 5.50 2.06
N GLY A 121 16.71 4.29 2.52
CA GLY A 121 15.72 3.44 1.89
C GLY A 121 14.63 3.01 2.85
N ILE A 122 13.43 2.84 2.32
CA ILE A 122 12.24 2.36 3.01
C ILE A 122 11.71 1.11 2.33
N HIS A 123 11.06 0.25 3.11
CA HIS A 123 10.37 -0.93 2.60
C HIS A 123 8.88 -0.60 2.48
N ILE A 124 8.34 -0.71 1.28
CA ILE A 124 6.93 -0.48 0.96
C ILE A 124 6.38 -1.71 0.27
N THR A 125 5.21 -2.16 0.70
CA THR A 125 4.48 -3.25 0.06
C THR A 125 3.32 -2.69 -0.76
N CYS A 126 2.83 -3.48 -1.72
CA CYS A 126 1.58 -3.13 -2.39
C CYS A 126 0.40 -3.24 -1.43
N ALA A 127 -0.68 -2.49 -1.70
CA ALA A 127 -1.94 -2.66 -0.97
C ALA A 127 -2.56 -4.05 -1.26
N ASP A 128 -3.44 -4.53 -0.38
CA ASP A 128 -3.98 -5.91 -0.43
C ASP A 128 -4.60 -6.31 -1.78
N LYS A 129 -5.16 -5.33 -2.50
CA LYS A 129 -5.78 -5.52 -3.81
C LYS A 129 -4.80 -5.54 -4.98
N HIS A 130 -3.50 -5.46 -4.74
CA HIS A 130 -2.49 -5.37 -5.78
C HIS A 130 -1.46 -6.51 -5.68
N ASN A 131 -0.92 -6.93 -6.82
CA ASN A 131 0.18 -7.90 -6.87
C ASN A 131 1.53 -7.17 -6.79
N GLN A 132 2.48 -7.69 -6.02
CA GLN A 132 3.82 -7.11 -5.92
C GLN A 132 4.72 -7.61 -7.05
N LEU A 133 5.19 -6.69 -7.90
CA LEU A 133 6.18 -6.95 -8.93
C LEU A 133 7.42 -6.08 -8.71
N GLY A 134 8.59 -6.70 -8.63
CA GLY A 134 9.87 -6.03 -8.47
C GLY A 134 10.25 -5.77 -7.01
N SER A 135 10.99 -4.68 -6.74
CA SER A 135 11.60 -4.41 -5.45
C SER A 135 10.76 -3.47 -4.58
N GLU A 136 10.38 -3.96 -3.40
CA GLU A 136 9.77 -3.19 -2.29
C GLU A 136 10.67 -2.10 -1.69
N ARG A 137 11.94 -2.03 -2.10
CA ARG A 137 12.91 -1.09 -1.54
C ARG A 137 12.92 0.21 -2.32
N PHE A 138 12.39 1.25 -1.70
CA PHE A 138 12.42 2.61 -2.22
C PHE A 138 13.68 3.28 -1.68
N VAL A 139 14.45 3.98 -2.52
CA VAL A 139 15.66 4.72 -2.12
C VAL A 139 15.53 6.18 -2.47
N CYS A 140 15.69 7.06 -1.49
CA CYS A 140 15.59 8.51 -1.69
C CYS A 140 16.83 9.03 -2.44
N ARG A 141 16.63 9.65 -3.61
CA ARG A 141 17.73 10.24 -4.40
C ARG A 141 18.02 11.68 -3.97
N SER A 142 19.21 12.16 -4.27
CA SER A 142 19.66 13.54 -3.96
C SER A 142 18.83 14.66 -4.58
N ASN A 143 18.04 14.36 -5.62
CA ASN A 143 17.09 15.30 -6.23
C ASN A 143 15.71 15.30 -5.56
N GLY A 144 15.53 14.58 -4.43
CA GLY A 144 14.26 14.50 -3.71
C GLY A 144 13.24 13.54 -4.33
N THR A 145 13.63 12.69 -5.28
CA THR A 145 12.73 11.68 -5.87
C THR A 145 13.03 10.28 -5.34
N TRP A 146 11.98 9.50 -5.11
CA TRP A 146 12.12 8.08 -4.79
C TRP A 146 12.57 7.29 -6.01
N ARG A 147 13.60 6.45 -5.85
CA ARG A 147 13.92 5.35 -6.76
C ARG A 147 13.18 4.12 -6.27
N ALA A 148 12.24 3.63 -7.06
CA ALA A 148 11.57 2.36 -6.82
C ALA A 148 11.57 1.54 -8.10
N ASP A 149 11.56 0.22 -7.92
CA ASP A 149 11.27 -0.75 -8.97
C ASP A 149 10.07 -1.60 -8.53
N LEU A 150 9.08 -0.94 -7.91
CA LEU A 150 7.87 -1.58 -7.42
C LEU A 150 6.72 -1.24 -8.37
N SER A 151 6.17 -2.27 -9.02
CA SER A 151 4.93 -2.19 -9.76
C SER A 151 3.84 -2.93 -8.99
N CYS A 152 2.73 -2.25 -8.75
CA CYS A 152 1.57 -2.77 -8.04
C CYS A 152 0.35 -2.80 -8.98
N PRO A 153 0.31 -3.68 -10.00
CA PRO A 153 -0.91 -3.86 -10.77
C PRO A 153 -2.03 -4.37 -9.87
N GLU A 154 -3.25 -3.93 -10.13
CA GLU A 154 -4.44 -4.49 -9.47
C GLU A 154 -4.45 -6.01 -9.67
N LYS A 155 -4.77 -6.73 -8.60
CA LYS A 155 -5.14 -8.13 -8.71
C LYS A 155 -6.36 -8.16 -9.62
N TYR A 156 -6.26 -8.92 -10.70
CA TYR A 156 -7.44 -9.23 -11.48
C TYR A 156 -8.40 -9.98 -10.55
N ASN A 157 -9.44 -9.30 -10.10
CA ASN A 157 -10.54 -9.98 -9.44
C ASN A 157 -11.27 -10.71 -10.55
N GLU A 158 -11.29 -12.05 -10.51
CA GLU A 158 -12.16 -12.84 -11.41
C GLU A 158 -13.63 -12.39 -11.32
N CYS A 159 -14.01 -11.75 -10.22
CA CYS A 159 -15.32 -11.14 -10.00
C CYS A 159 -15.60 -9.89 -10.86
N ASP A 160 -14.58 -9.20 -11.38
CA ASP A 160 -14.72 -7.98 -12.19
C ASP A 160 -14.65 -8.28 -13.70
N GLY A 161 -14.82 -9.54 -14.08
CA GLY A 161 -14.81 -9.94 -15.48
C GLY A 161 -16.08 -9.55 -16.24
N ASN A 162 -16.16 -9.95 -17.51
CA ASN A 162 -17.26 -9.61 -18.40
C ASN A 162 -18.52 -10.42 -18.07
N TRP A 163 -19.30 -9.96 -17.10
CA TRP A 163 -20.62 -10.50 -16.81
C TRP A 163 -21.57 -10.31 -17.99
N MET A 164 -22.30 -11.35 -18.35
CA MET A 164 -23.35 -11.32 -19.37
C MET A 164 -24.71 -11.50 -18.73
N SER A 165 -25.75 -10.86 -19.26
CA SER A 165 -27.09 -10.91 -18.65
C SER A 165 -28.07 -11.74 -19.46
N TYR A 166 -28.90 -12.50 -18.76
CA TYR A 166 -30.03 -13.25 -19.32
C TYR A 166 -31.18 -13.29 -18.32
N LYS A 167 -32.39 -12.89 -18.74
CA LYS A 167 -33.63 -12.87 -17.93
C LYS A 167 -33.50 -12.27 -16.52
N GLY A 168 -32.71 -11.20 -16.36
CA GLY A 168 -32.54 -10.52 -15.06
C GLY A 168 -31.49 -11.13 -14.12
N HIS A 169 -30.74 -12.12 -14.61
CA HIS A 169 -29.58 -12.69 -13.93
C HIS A 169 -28.30 -12.31 -14.68
N TYR A 170 -27.19 -12.21 -13.95
CA TYR A 170 -25.86 -11.96 -14.51
C TYR A 170 -25.00 -13.21 -14.36
N TYR A 171 -24.32 -13.61 -15.42
CA TYR A 171 -23.52 -14.82 -15.52
C TYR A 171 -22.08 -14.48 -15.88
N ILE A 172 -21.13 -15.15 -15.25
CA ILE A 172 -19.73 -15.15 -15.65
C ILE A 172 -19.16 -16.55 -15.60
N LEU A 173 -18.29 -16.87 -16.56
CA LEU A 173 -17.51 -18.10 -16.57
C LEU A 173 -16.10 -17.80 -16.07
N ASN A 174 -15.79 -18.29 -14.87
CA ASN A 174 -14.44 -18.34 -14.34
C ASN A 174 -13.75 -19.62 -14.84
N GLN A 175 -12.57 -19.46 -15.44
CA GLN A 175 -11.84 -20.54 -16.13
C GLN A 175 -10.95 -21.36 -15.18
N THR A 176 -10.85 -20.95 -13.92
CA THR A 176 -10.06 -21.63 -12.91
C THR A 176 -10.72 -22.97 -12.55
N LYS A 177 -9.94 -24.05 -12.64
CA LYS A 177 -10.39 -25.40 -12.30
C LYS A 177 -10.36 -25.58 -10.80
N LEU A 178 -11.53 -25.71 -10.18
CA LEU A 178 -11.69 -25.83 -8.73
C LEU A 178 -12.52 -27.06 -8.38
N SER A 179 -12.36 -27.55 -7.15
CA SER A 179 -13.33 -28.51 -6.59
C SER A 179 -14.67 -27.79 -6.36
N GLN A 180 -15.79 -28.52 -6.36
CA GLN A 180 -17.11 -27.91 -6.10
C GLN A 180 -17.18 -27.06 -4.80
N PRO A 181 -16.64 -27.50 -3.64
CA PRO A 181 -16.65 -26.65 -2.44
C PRO A 181 -15.79 -25.40 -2.58
N ASP A 182 -14.63 -25.48 -3.23
CA ASP A 182 -13.77 -24.31 -3.48
C ASP A 182 -14.44 -23.34 -4.47
N ALA A 183 -15.04 -23.88 -5.52
CA ALA A 183 -15.85 -23.18 -6.51
C ALA A 183 -16.98 -22.37 -5.85
N MET A 184 -17.75 -23.01 -4.96
CA MET A 184 -18.80 -22.34 -4.20
C MET A 184 -18.23 -21.25 -3.28
N SER A 185 -17.06 -21.48 -2.67
CA SER A 185 -16.38 -20.47 -1.85
C SER A 185 -15.93 -19.26 -2.68
N GLU A 186 -15.43 -19.47 -3.91
CA GLU A 186 -15.04 -18.38 -4.82
C GLU A 186 -16.26 -17.59 -5.30
N CYS A 187 -17.37 -18.25 -5.68
CA CYS A 187 -18.62 -17.55 -6.01
C CYS A 187 -19.06 -16.65 -4.84
N LYS A 188 -19.02 -17.15 -3.60
CA LYS A 188 -19.38 -16.35 -2.43
C LYS A 188 -18.48 -15.12 -2.22
N LYS A 189 -17.18 -15.20 -2.54
CA LYS A 189 -16.28 -14.02 -2.50
C LYS A 189 -16.69 -12.96 -3.52
N CYS A 190 -17.25 -13.40 -4.63
CA CYS A 190 -17.84 -12.54 -5.64
C CYS A 190 -19.32 -12.24 -5.35
N ASP A 191 -19.83 -12.21 -4.10
CA ASP A 191 -21.24 -11.90 -3.77
C ASP A 191 -22.26 -12.60 -4.68
N SER A 192 -22.01 -13.86 -4.98
CA SER A 192 -22.71 -14.59 -6.04
C SER A 192 -22.70 -16.09 -5.76
N PHE A 193 -23.36 -16.86 -6.61
CA PHE A 193 -23.61 -18.28 -6.37
C PHE A 193 -23.23 -19.14 -7.58
N LEU A 194 -22.99 -20.42 -7.35
CA LEU A 194 -22.94 -21.37 -8.46
C LEU A 194 -24.27 -21.30 -9.22
N VAL A 195 -24.20 -21.31 -10.56
CA VAL A 195 -25.40 -21.25 -11.39
C VAL A 195 -26.30 -22.46 -11.11
N GLU A 196 -27.59 -22.20 -10.98
CA GLU A 196 -28.65 -23.19 -10.98
C GLU A 196 -29.46 -22.94 -12.24
N ILE A 197 -29.55 -23.94 -13.13
CA ILE A 197 -30.24 -23.80 -14.41
C ILE A 197 -31.70 -24.23 -14.23
N ASP A 198 -32.60 -23.28 -14.43
CA ASP A 198 -34.03 -23.48 -14.19
C ASP A 198 -34.81 -23.80 -15.47
N ASP A 199 -34.30 -23.39 -16.64
CA ASP A 199 -35.00 -23.60 -17.92
C ASP A 199 -34.08 -23.95 -19.10
N GLU A 200 -34.65 -24.63 -20.10
CA GLU A 200 -33.93 -25.06 -21.31
C GLU A 200 -33.40 -23.87 -22.13
N GLY A 201 -34.09 -22.72 -22.07
CA GLY A 201 -33.67 -21.49 -22.73
C GLY A 201 -32.43 -20.87 -22.09
N GLU A 202 -32.35 -20.88 -20.76
CA GLU A 202 -31.16 -20.49 -20.01
C GLU A 202 -29.96 -21.37 -20.36
N ASN A 203 -30.17 -22.69 -20.34
CA ASN A 203 -29.13 -23.66 -20.65
C ASN A 203 -28.53 -23.45 -22.04
N LYS A 204 -29.40 -23.31 -23.06
CA LYS A 204 -28.98 -23.04 -24.43
C LYS A 204 -28.26 -21.70 -24.55
N TRP A 205 -28.73 -20.67 -23.84
CA TRP A 205 -28.06 -19.37 -23.84
C TRP A 205 -26.65 -19.46 -23.24
N ILE A 206 -26.48 -20.17 -22.13
CA ILE A 206 -25.19 -20.43 -21.49
C ILE A 206 -24.24 -21.14 -22.47
N GLU A 207 -24.70 -22.20 -23.14
CA GLU A 207 -23.87 -22.92 -24.13
C GLU A 207 -23.41 -22.00 -25.26
N GLU A 208 -24.33 -21.21 -25.82
CA GLU A 208 -24.06 -20.37 -26.99
C GLU A 208 -23.21 -19.13 -26.69
N HIS A 209 -23.29 -18.59 -25.46
CA HIS A 209 -22.65 -17.31 -25.13
C HIS A 209 -21.44 -17.46 -24.20
N LEU A 210 -21.44 -18.45 -23.29
CA LEU A 210 -20.35 -18.65 -22.33
C LEU A 210 -19.39 -19.79 -22.74
N LEU A 211 -19.89 -20.84 -23.42
CA LEU A 211 -19.12 -22.06 -23.70
C LEU A 211 -18.66 -22.23 -25.16
N LYS A 212 -19.26 -21.51 -26.11
CA LYS A 212 -19.12 -21.70 -27.57
C LYS A 212 -17.69 -21.65 -28.13
N ASP A 213 -16.80 -20.83 -27.59
CA ASP A 213 -15.46 -20.62 -28.14
C ASP A 213 -14.37 -21.57 -27.59
N ARG A 214 -14.72 -22.58 -26.78
CA ARG A 214 -13.72 -23.38 -26.03
C ARG A 214 -13.63 -24.87 -26.38
N GLY A 215 -14.12 -25.28 -27.56
CA GLY A 215 -13.85 -26.62 -28.10
C GLY A 215 -14.58 -27.76 -27.39
N VAL A 216 -15.80 -27.51 -26.90
CA VAL A 216 -16.74 -28.61 -26.57
C VAL A 216 -17.23 -29.21 -27.90
N PRO A 217 -17.06 -30.52 -28.18
CA PRO A 217 -17.41 -31.09 -29.47
C PRO A 217 -18.91 -30.97 -29.75
N GLN A 218 -19.27 -30.31 -30.86
CA GLN A 218 -20.66 -30.05 -31.28
C GLN A 218 -21.43 -31.29 -31.80
N ASN A 219 -20.93 -32.50 -31.58
CA ASN A 219 -21.58 -33.71 -32.09
C ASN A 219 -21.91 -34.67 -30.94
N GLY A 220 -23.13 -34.56 -30.42
CA GLY A 220 -23.81 -35.73 -29.83
C GLY A 220 -24.23 -35.66 -28.37
N PHE A 221 -24.48 -34.50 -27.77
CA PHE A 221 -25.30 -34.45 -26.56
C PHE A 221 -26.63 -33.80 -26.88
N VAL A 222 -27.60 -34.65 -27.19
CA VAL A 222 -28.99 -34.26 -27.05
C VAL A 222 -29.24 -34.18 -25.56
N MET A 223 -29.46 -32.97 -25.03
CA MET A 223 -29.99 -32.77 -23.68
C MET A 223 -31.46 -33.18 -23.64
N HIS A 224 -31.73 -34.47 -23.85
CA HIS A 224 -33.00 -35.06 -23.47
C HIS A 224 -32.89 -35.44 -22.00
N ALA A 225 -33.79 -34.87 -21.20
CA ALA A 225 -34.30 -35.33 -19.90
C ALA A 225 -33.39 -36.27 -19.06
N MET A 226 -33.17 -35.83 -17.82
CA MET A 226 -32.52 -36.50 -16.69
C MET A 226 -31.08 -36.03 -16.43
N HIS A 227 -30.99 -35.26 -15.34
CA HIS A 227 -29.80 -34.77 -14.63
C HIS A 227 -29.31 -33.39 -15.08
N CYS A 228 -29.86 -32.39 -14.39
CA CYS A 228 -29.25 -31.09 -14.19
C CYS A 228 -27.84 -31.30 -13.61
N TRP A 229 -26.78 -30.82 -14.28
CA TRP A 229 -25.41 -30.85 -13.77
C TRP A 229 -24.78 -29.46 -13.90
N ILE A 230 -25.28 -28.51 -13.11
CA ILE A 230 -24.39 -27.50 -12.50
C ILE A 230 -24.57 -27.56 -10.97
N SER A 231 -24.58 -28.79 -10.45
CA SER A 231 -24.34 -29.12 -9.05
C SER A 231 -24.32 -30.64 -8.95
N MET A 232 -23.15 -31.26 -9.08
CA MET A 232 -22.84 -32.56 -8.46
C MET A 232 -21.31 -32.72 -8.60
N ALA A 233 -20.56 -32.86 -7.51
CA ALA A 233 -20.43 -34.09 -6.75
C ALA A 233 -20.08 -35.27 -7.66
N GLU A 234 -18.79 -35.66 -7.58
CA GLU A 234 -18.17 -36.88 -8.10
C GLU A 234 -17.65 -36.89 -9.56
N TYR A 235 -16.33 -36.71 -9.65
CA TYR A 235 -15.39 -37.24 -10.66
C TYR A 235 -15.72 -37.06 -12.15
N SER A 236 -15.23 -35.98 -12.75
CA SER A 236 -14.12 -36.09 -13.72
C SER A 236 -13.62 -34.71 -14.14
N SER A 237 -12.30 -34.62 -14.22
CA SER A 237 -11.48 -33.46 -14.54
C SER A 237 -11.87 -32.79 -15.87
N ASN A 238 -12.52 -31.61 -15.82
CA ASN A 238 -12.38 -30.45 -16.73
C ASN A 238 -13.64 -29.56 -16.70
N MET A 239 -13.91 -28.82 -15.61
CA MET A 239 -15.03 -27.86 -15.63
C MET A 239 -14.64 -26.48 -15.12
N ALA A 240 -15.18 -25.48 -15.81
CA ALA A 240 -15.06 -24.07 -15.51
C ALA A 240 -16.21 -23.65 -14.57
N LEU A 241 -15.93 -22.69 -13.70
CA LEU A 241 -16.84 -22.18 -12.69
C LEU A 241 -17.87 -21.23 -13.33
N MET A 242 -19.16 -21.48 -13.17
CA MET A 242 -20.20 -20.54 -13.58
C MET A 242 -20.83 -19.89 -12.36
N ASN A 243 -20.97 -18.58 -12.43
CA ASN A 243 -21.31 -17.76 -11.29
C ASN A 243 -22.46 -16.81 -11.62
N VAL A 244 -23.44 -16.69 -10.72
CA VAL A 244 -24.68 -15.91 -10.93
C VAL A 244 -24.94 -14.92 -9.79
N ARG A 245 -25.30 -13.68 -10.16
CA ARG A 245 -25.85 -12.66 -9.24
C ARG A 245 -27.28 -12.29 -9.62
N HIS A 246 -28.12 -12.15 -8.61
CA HIS A 246 -29.40 -11.44 -8.69
C HIS A 246 -29.20 -9.95 -8.44
N GLU A 247 -29.91 -9.11 -9.18
CA GLU A 247 -29.94 -7.68 -8.94
C GLU A 247 -30.55 -7.39 -7.55
N GLN A 248 -29.71 -7.08 -6.55
CA GLN A 248 -30.08 -6.17 -5.47
C GLN A 248 -29.44 -4.82 -5.74
N ARG A 249 -29.95 -4.10 -6.74
CA ARG A 249 -29.73 -2.65 -6.81
C ARG A 249 -30.72 -1.97 -5.88
N ALA A 250 -30.25 -1.58 -4.71
CA ALA A 250 -30.80 -0.47 -3.96
C ALA A 250 -29.69 0.58 -3.79
N PHE A 251 -29.82 1.65 -4.58
CA PHE A 251 -29.17 2.97 -4.55
C PHE A 251 -27.78 3.13 -3.91
#